data_AF-A0A806KH30-F1
#
_entry.id   AF-A0A806KH30-F1
#
_cell.length_a   1.000
_cell.length_b   1.000
_cell.length_c   1.000
_cell.angle_alpha   90.00
_cell.angle_beta   90.00
_cell.angle_gamma   90.00
#
_symmetry.space_group_name_H-M   'P 1'
#
loop_
_entity.id
_entity.type
_entity.pdbx_description
1 polymer ?
#
loop_
_entity_poly.entity_id
_entity_poly.type
_entity_poly.pdbx_seq_one_letter_code
_entity_poly.pdbx_strand_id
1 'polypeptide(L)'
;MSNQALRIIYNGLNNIPGISCDRAFAPAPDFEQLLRDRGLPLYGLDTGISLKNTDLLLFTLGYELGISGILGMLDVSGIPLRCSQRGEDDPLIIAGGPAVSNPLPYSAFIDTFWIGEAEAGFLILRRNYWRLSKTAGAGPPYMIG
;
A
#
# COMPACT_ATOMS: atom_id res chain seq x y z
N MET A 1 -4.52 -7.95 -16.28
CA MET A 1 -5.50 -6.89 -16.60
C MET A 1 -4.79 -5.55 -16.64
N SER A 2 -5.09 -4.70 -17.61
CA SER A 2 -4.56 -3.33 -17.69
C SER A 2 -5.23 -2.45 -16.64
N ASN A 3 -4.51 -2.07 -15.59
CA ASN A 3 -4.99 -1.09 -14.61
C ASN A 3 -4.55 0.31 -15.04
N GLN A 4 -5.46 1.08 -15.64
CA GLN A 4 -5.16 2.44 -16.12
C GLN A 4 -4.88 3.40 -14.95
N ALA A 5 -5.62 3.30 -13.85
CA ALA A 5 -5.40 4.11 -12.65
C ALA A 5 -3.98 3.92 -12.10
N LEU A 6 -3.49 2.67 -12.03
CA LEU A 6 -2.10 2.38 -11.64
C LEU A 6 -1.09 3.10 -12.53
N ARG A 7 -1.32 3.11 -13.86
CA ARG A 7 -0.41 3.77 -14.81
C ARG A 7 -0.44 5.29 -14.65
N ILE A 8 -1.61 5.88 -14.41
CA ILE A 8 -1.75 7.34 -14.20
C ILE A 8 -1.02 7.74 -12.91
N ILE A 9 -1.28 7.04 -11.80
CA ILE A 9 -0.65 7.32 -10.50
C ILE A 9 0.86 7.12 -10.56
N TYR A 10 1.32 6.00 -11.12
CA TYR A 10 2.76 5.70 -11.27
C TYR A 10 3.49 6.80 -12.05
N ASN A 11 2.95 7.22 -13.20
CA ASN A 11 3.55 8.29 -14.00
C ASN A 11 3.45 9.65 -13.30
N GLY A 12 2.32 9.93 -12.65
CA GLY A 12 2.10 11.19 -11.92
C GLY A 12 3.09 11.36 -10.77
N LEU A 13 3.31 10.31 -9.98
CA LEU A 13 4.25 10.32 -8.86
C LEU A 13 5.71 10.41 -9.30
N ASN A 14 6.10 9.65 -10.32
CA ASN A 14 7.48 9.69 -10.84
C ASN A 14 7.84 11.00 -11.57
N ASN A 15 6.85 11.83 -11.92
CA ASN A 15 7.09 13.18 -12.44
C ASN A 15 7.34 14.23 -11.34
N ILE A 16 7.24 13.86 -10.06
CA ILE A 16 7.47 14.77 -8.94
C ILE A 16 8.93 14.65 -8.47
N PRO A 17 9.73 15.75 -8.49
CA PRO A 17 11.10 15.71 -8.00
C PRO A 17 11.19 15.24 -6.55
N GLY A 18 12.07 14.27 -6.30
CA GLY A 18 12.28 13.69 -4.96
C GLY A 18 11.33 12.55 -4.59
N ILE A 19 10.41 12.14 -5.48
CA ILE A 19 9.57 10.96 -5.30
C ILE A 19 10.03 9.87 -6.27
N SER A 20 10.16 8.65 -5.77
CA SER A 20 10.37 7.44 -6.56
C SER A 20 9.19 6.51 -6.32
N CYS A 21 8.39 6.24 -7.35
CA CYS A 21 7.27 5.33 -7.29
C CYS A 21 7.62 4.05 -8.05
N ASP A 22 7.47 2.92 -7.38
CA ASP A 22 7.69 1.58 -7.93
C ASP A 22 6.36 0.80 -7.95
N ARG A 23 6.33 -0.29 -8.70
CA ARG A 23 5.19 -1.21 -8.82
C ARG A 23 5.57 -2.56 -8.22
N ALA A 24 4.65 -3.13 -7.48
CA ALA A 24 4.72 -4.52 -7.02
C ALA A 24 3.34 -5.17 -7.16
N PHE A 25 3.34 -6.49 -7.33
CA PHE A 25 2.12 -7.28 -7.48
C PHE A 25 2.17 -8.47 -6.54
N ALA A 26 0.99 -8.97 -6.16
CA ALA A 26 0.90 -10.19 -5.40
C ALA A 26 1.59 -11.33 -6.15
N PRO A 27 2.56 -12.02 -5.52
CA PRO A 27 3.25 -13.13 -6.16
C PRO A 27 2.26 -14.27 -6.44
N ALA A 28 2.51 -15.03 -7.50
CA ALA A 28 1.82 -16.30 -7.68
C ALA A 28 2.22 -17.29 -6.57
N PRO A 29 1.38 -18.29 -6.23
CA PRO A 29 1.64 -19.16 -5.07
C PRO A 29 3.00 -19.88 -5.08
N ASP A 30 3.47 -20.27 -6.26
CA ASP A 30 4.78 -20.90 -6.46
C ASP A 30 5.94 -19.92 -6.19
N PHE A 31 5.82 -18.68 -6.67
CA PHE A 31 6.82 -17.65 -6.41
C PHE A 31 6.78 -17.18 -4.95
N GLU A 32 5.60 -17.06 -4.35
CA GLU A 32 5.45 -16.75 -2.93
C GLU A 32 6.13 -17.81 -2.05
N GLN A 33 5.92 -19.09 -2.36
CA GLN A 33 6.58 -20.19 -1.66
C GLN A 33 8.10 -20.11 -1.80
N LEU A 34 8.61 -19.81 -3.00
CA LEU A 34 10.05 -19.65 -3.24
C LEU A 34 10.65 -18.50 -2.42
N LEU A 35 9.95 -17.37 -2.29
CA LEU A 35 10.39 -16.25 -1.47
C LEU A 35 10.48 -16.67 0.01
N ARG A 36 9.45 -17.37 0.51
CA ARG A 36 9.39 -17.88 1.89
C ARG A 36 10.51 -18.87 2.19
N ASP A 37 10.71 -19.86 1.32
CA ASP A 37 11.75 -20.89 1.48
C ASP A 37 13.16 -20.30 1.53
N ARG A 38 13.36 -19.17 0.83
CA ARG A 38 14.64 -18.45 0.79
C ARG A 38 14.76 -17.34 1.83
N GLY A 39 13.72 -17.06 2.60
CA GLY A 39 13.69 -15.93 3.54
C GLY A 39 13.87 -14.57 2.84
N LEU A 40 13.39 -14.44 1.61
CA LEU A 40 13.48 -13.22 0.82
C LEU A 40 12.17 -12.44 0.87
N PRO A 41 12.20 -11.10 1.04
CA PRO A 41 11.01 -10.27 0.96
C PRO A 41 10.55 -10.10 -0.50
N LEU A 42 9.38 -9.50 -0.69
CA LEU A 42 8.96 -9.01 -1.99
C LEU A 42 9.64 -7.67 -2.29
N TYR A 43 9.95 -7.46 -3.57
CA TYR A 43 10.65 -6.26 -4.06
C TYR A 43 9.80 -5.53 -5.09
N GLY A 44 9.98 -4.21 -5.17
CA GLY A 44 9.51 -3.42 -6.29
C GLY A 44 10.19 -3.84 -7.60
N LEU A 45 9.42 -3.82 -8.69
CA LEU A 45 9.86 -4.34 -9.99
C LEU A 45 10.87 -3.43 -10.69
N ASP A 46 10.79 -2.13 -10.46
CA ASP A 46 11.57 -1.12 -11.17
C ASP A 46 12.87 -0.77 -10.41
N THR A 47 12.82 -0.71 -9.08
CA THR A 47 13.95 -0.28 -8.23
C THR A 47 14.65 -1.42 -7.50
N GLY A 48 13.99 -2.57 -7.32
CA GLY A 48 14.50 -3.66 -6.49
C GLY A 48 14.55 -3.31 -4.99
N ILE A 49 13.85 -2.26 -4.54
CA ILE A 49 13.70 -1.92 -3.12
C ILE A 49 12.70 -2.90 -2.49
N SER A 50 13.06 -3.46 -1.33
CA SER A 50 12.15 -4.30 -0.54
C SER A 50 10.92 -3.50 -0.14
N LEU A 51 9.73 -4.09 -0.21
CA LEU A 51 8.49 -3.40 0.17
C LEU A 51 8.51 -2.90 1.62
N LYS A 52 9.28 -3.54 2.49
CA LYS A 52 9.45 -3.09 3.89
C LYS A 52 10.22 -1.78 4.01
N ASN A 53 11.05 -1.45 3.02
CA ASN A 53 11.91 -0.27 3.04
C ASN A 53 11.32 0.91 2.25
N THR A 54 10.02 0.87 1.93
CA THR A 54 9.33 2.00 1.31
C THR A 54 8.66 2.86 2.39
N ASP A 55 8.43 4.14 2.09
CA ASP A 55 7.67 5.00 3.01
C ASP A 55 6.17 4.67 2.98
N LEU A 56 5.66 4.30 1.80
CA LEU A 56 4.24 4.07 1.53
C LEU A 56 4.05 2.82 0.67
N LEU A 57 2.95 2.10 0.92
CA LEU A 57 2.40 1.10 0.01
C LEU A 57 0.97 1.50 -0.38
N LEU A 58 0.73 1.65 -1.67
CA LEU A 58 -0.56 2.02 -2.23
C LEU A 58 -1.19 0.80 -2.89
N PHE A 59 -2.30 0.35 -2.35
CA PHE A 59 -3.06 -0.76 -2.90
C PHE A 59 -4.34 -0.29 -3.57
N THR A 60 -4.67 -0.95 -4.67
CA THR A 60 -5.97 -0.84 -5.34
C THR A 60 -6.75 -2.13 -5.10
N LEU A 61 -7.77 -2.06 -4.25
CA LEU A 61 -8.64 -3.19 -3.94
C LEU A 61 -9.87 -3.15 -4.86
N GLY A 62 -9.79 -3.93 -5.95
CA GLY A 62 -10.86 -4.00 -6.96
C GLY A 62 -12.09 -4.80 -6.52
N TYR A 63 -11.93 -5.73 -5.60
CA TYR A 63 -12.99 -6.58 -5.03
C TYR A 63 -12.52 -7.12 -3.68
N GLU A 64 -13.46 -7.60 -2.88
CA GLU A 64 -13.28 -7.92 -1.45
C GLU A 64 -12.24 -9.03 -1.24
N LEU A 65 -12.28 -10.09 -2.05
CA LEU A 65 -11.33 -11.20 -1.96
C LEU A 65 -9.89 -10.81 -2.32
N GLY A 66 -9.66 -9.64 -2.92
CA GLY A 66 -8.31 -9.12 -3.19
C GLY A 66 -7.50 -8.83 -1.92
N ILE A 67 -8.16 -8.75 -0.76
CA ILE A 67 -7.48 -8.49 0.51
C ILE A 67 -6.46 -9.58 0.86
N SER A 68 -6.71 -10.84 0.50
CA SER A 68 -5.78 -11.94 0.77
C SER A 68 -4.44 -11.73 0.06
N GLY A 69 -4.45 -11.17 -1.15
CA GLY A 69 -3.25 -10.80 -1.88
C GLY A 69 -2.47 -9.69 -1.19
N ILE A 70 -3.15 -8.67 -0.68
CA ILE A 70 -2.51 -7.61 0.11
C ILE A 70 -1.86 -8.21 1.36
N LEU A 71 -2.60 -9.02 2.12
CA LEU A 71 -2.07 -9.66 3.34
C LEU A 71 -0.89 -10.59 3.04
N GLY A 72 -0.94 -11.36 1.95
CA GLY A 72 0.17 -12.20 1.51
C GLY A 72 1.42 -11.38 1.16
N MET A 73 1.24 -10.26 0.45
CA MET A 73 2.35 -9.34 0.14
C MET A 73 2.99 -8.73 1.39
N LEU A 74 2.19 -8.35 2.38
CA LEU A 74 2.70 -7.82 3.66
C LEU A 74 3.47 -8.90 4.43
N ASP A 75 2.88 -10.09 4.55
CA ASP A 75 3.46 -11.21 5.27
C ASP A 75 4.80 -11.66 4.68
N VAL A 76 4.86 -11.90 3.37
CA VAL A 76 6.12 -12.30 2.69
C VAL A 76 7.19 -11.21 2.78
N SER A 77 6.79 -9.93 2.87
CA SER A 77 7.72 -8.81 3.01
C SER A 77 8.15 -8.56 4.46
N GLY A 78 7.64 -9.32 5.42
CA GLY A 78 7.94 -9.13 6.84
C GLY A 78 7.38 -7.81 7.40
N ILE A 79 6.27 -7.32 6.85
CA ILE A 79 5.53 -6.15 7.32
C ILE A 79 4.40 -6.66 8.23
N PRO A 80 4.22 -6.12 9.45
CA PRO A 80 3.14 -6.55 10.34
C PRO A 80 1.76 -6.44 9.67
N LEU A 81 0.99 -7.53 9.75
CA LEU A 81 -0.34 -7.58 9.12
C LEU A 81 -1.30 -6.56 9.73
N ARG A 82 -1.33 -6.47 11.06
CA ARG A 82 -2.22 -5.55 11.76
C ARG A 82 -1.62 -4.15 11.82
N CYS A 83 -2.41 -3.13 11.49
CA CYS A 83 -1.99 -1.74 11.60
C CYS A 83 -1.53 -1.39 13.03
N SER A 84 -2.18 -1.95 14.05
CA SER A 84 -1.82 -1.76 15.46
C SER A 84 -0.45 -2.31 15.86
N GLN A 85 0.21 -3.09 14.99
CA GLN A 85 1.52 -3.68 15.23
C GLN A 85 2.64 -3.00 14.41
N ARG A 86 2.31 -2.01 13.58
CA ARG A 86 3.28 -1.26 12.78
C ARG A 86 3.88 -0.11 13.58
N GLY A 87 5.20 0.06 13.47
CA GLY A 87 5.98 1.12 14.10
C GLY A 87 6.33 2.25 13.14
N GLU A 88 7.22 3.14 13.56
CA GLU A 88 7.66 4.29 12.75
C GLU A 88 8.50 3.89 11.52
N ASP A 89 9.13 2.71 11.58
CA ASP A 89 10.00 2.15 10.55
C ASP A 89 9.25 1.27 9.54
N ASP A 90 7.95 0.99 9.76
CA ASP A 90 7.13 0.24 8.83
C ASP A 90 6.45 1.18 7.81
N PRO A 91 6.21 0.73 6.56
CA PRO A 91 5.50 1.52 5.57
C PRO A 91 4.06 1.81 6.02
N LEU A 92 3.54 2.98 5.62
CA LEU A 92 2.10 3.25 5.73
C LEU A 92 1.36 2.58 4.57
N ILE A 93 0.33 1.80 4.88
CA ILE A 93 -0.49 1.12 3.88
C ILE A 93 -1.77 1.91 3.66
N ILE A 94 -1.95 2.35 2.42
CA ILE A 94 -3.16 3.03 1.95
C ILE A 94 -3.87 2.13 0.95
N ALA A 95 -5.17 1.92 1.12
CA ALA A 95 -5.99 1.19 0.16
C ALA A 95 -7.05 2.09 -0.48
N GLY A 96 -7.17 2.01 -1.80
CA GLY A 96 -8.24 2.62 -2.59
C GLY A 96 -8.98 1.57 -3.45
N GLY A 97 -9.86 2.04 -4.32
CA GLY A 97 -10.64 1.19 -5.23
C GLY A 97 -12.09 0.95 -4.77
N PRO A 98 -12.93 0.32 -5.59
CA PRO A 98 -14.36 0.19 -5.31
C PRO A 98 -14.67 -0.62 -4.04
N ALA A 99 -13.85 -1.63 -3.71
CA ALA A 99 -14.09 -2.49 -2.55
C ALA A 99 -13.87 -1.76 -1.21
N VAL A 100 -13.12 -0.64 -1.18
CA VAL A 100 -12.94 0.13 0.07
C VAL A 100 -14.11 1.04 0.40
N SER A 101 -15.17 1.05 -0.42
CA SER A 101 -16.45 1.72 -0.10
C SER A 101 -17.08 1.19 1.20
N ASN A 102 -16.76 -0.05 1.60
CA ASN A 102 -17.00 -0.59 2.93
C ASN A 102 -15.65 -0.91 3.61
N PRO A 103 -15.01 0.06 4.29
CA PRO A 103 -13.63 -0.10 4.79
C PRO A 103 -13.55 -0.90 6.09
N LEU A 104 -14.65 -1.01 6.83
CA LEU A 104 -14.70 -1.63 8.17
C LEU A 104 -14.08 -3.04 8.21
N PRO A 105 -14.32 -3.95 7.25
CA PRO A 105 -13.73 -5.29 7.24
C PRO A 105 -12.19 -5.30 7.14
N TYR A 106 -11.59 -4.25 6.56
CA TYR A 106 -10.15 -4.16 6.30
C TYR A 106 -9.40 -3.27 7.31
N SER A 107 -10.15 -2.56 8.16
CA SER A 107 -9.64 -1.56 9.11
C SER A 107 -8.57 -2.07 10.09
N ALA A 108 -8.54 -3.38 10.35
CA ALA A 108 -7.52 -3.98 11.20
C ALA A 108 -6.13 -4.08 10.51
N PHE A 109 -6.07 -3.93 9.18
CA PHE A 109 -4.88 -4.23 8.37
C PHE A 109 -4.38 -3.04 7.53
N ILE A 110 -5.26 -2.09 7.24
CA ILE A 110 -4.99 -0.92 6.40
C ILE A 110 -4.99 0.34 7.28
N ASP A 111 -3.99 1.20 7.11
CA ASP A 111 -3.81 2.38 7.96
C ASP A 111 -4.73 3.52 7.54
N THR A 112 -5.03 3.64 6.25
CA THR A 112 -5.84 4.73 5.68
C THR A 112 -6.56 4.27 4.42
N PHE A 113 -7.79 4.73 4.23
CA PHE A 113 -8.57 4.44 3.03
C PHE A 113 -8.73 5.68 2.17
N TRP A 114 -8.56 5.50 0.86
CA TRP A 114 -8.88 6.50 -0.15
C TRP A 114 -10.22 6.17 -0.79
N ILE A 115 -11.23 7.01 -0.58
CA ILE A 115 -12.57 6.81 -1.15
C ILE A 115 -12.85 7.92 -2.16
N GLY A 116 -13.04 7.53 -3.41
CA GLY A 116 -13.24 8.45 -4.54
C GLY A 116 -12.08 8.38 -5.53
N GLU A 117 -12.03 9.37 -6.43
CA GLU A 117 -11.03 9.46 -7.51
C GLU A 117 -9.66 9.86 -6.97
N ALA A 118 -8.66 8.99 -7.14
CA ALA A 118 -7.31 9.20 -6.59
C ALA A 118 -6.47 10.12 -7.46
N GLU A 119 -6.73 10.16 -8.76
CA GLU A 119 -5.97 10.89 -9.76
C GLU A 119 -5.94 12.40 -9.48
N ALA A 120 -7.05 12.96 -8.97
CA ALA A 120 -7.16 14.38 -8.66
C ALA A 120 -6.62 14.74 -7.26
N GLY A 121 -6.82 13.86 -6.26
CA GLY A 121 -6.50 14.17 -4.87
C GLY A 121 -5.13 13.68 -4.39
N PHE A 122 -4.61 12.57 -4.93
CA PHE A 122 -3.38 11.97 -4.42
C PHE A 122 -2.12 12.78 -4.74
N LEU A 123 -2.13 13.55 -5.83
CA LEU A 123 -1.03 14.46 -6.18
C LEU A 123 -0.96 15.70 -5.25
N ILE A 124 -2.06 16.01 -4.54
CA ILE A 124 -2.16 17.13 -3.59
C ILE A 124 -1.58 16.76 -2.21
N LEU A 125 -1.43 15.46 -1.92
CA LEU A 125 -0.97 14.92 -0.62
C LEU A 125 0.52 15.19 -0.27
N ARG A 126 1.22 16.04 -1.02
CA ARG A 126 2.66 16.31 -0.88
C ARG A 126 3.10 16.85 0.50
N ARG A 127 2.22 17.50 1.27
CA ARG A 127 2.70 18.47 2.29
C ARG A 127 2.31 18.22 3.75
N ASN A 128 1.20 17.55 4.05
CA ASN A 128 0.62 17.63 5.41
C ASN A 128 0.34 16.29 6.12
N TYR A 129 0.31 15.15 5.44
CA TYR A 129 -0.12 13.90 6.08
C TYR A 129 0.99 13.10 6.78
N TRP A 130 2.25 13.22 6.34
CA TRP A 130 3.41 12.56 6.97
C TRP A 130 3.48 12.76 8.50
N ARG A 131 3.01 13.91 8.99
CA ARG A 131 3.03 14.25 10.42
C ARG A 131 1.75 13.83 11.14
N LEU A 132 0.59 13.85 10.47
CA LEU A 132 -0.71 13.60 11.12
C LEU A 132 -0.98 12.12 11.37
N SER A 133 -0.56 11.22 10.46
CA SER A 133 -0.68 9.77 10.69
C SER A 133 0.32 9.26 11.74
N LYS A 134 1.49 9.89 11.89
CA LYS A 134 2.52 9.49 12.86
C LYS A 134 2.26 9.95 14.31
N THR A 135 1.55 11.07 14.54
CA THR A 135 1.15 11.50 15.90
C THR A 135 -0.15 10.86 16.41
N ALA A 136 -1.00 10.33 15.53
CA ALA A 136 -2.24 9.67 15.90
C ALA A 136 -1.99 8.18 16.16
N GLY A 137 -1.26 7.87 17.24
CA GLY A 137 -1.11 6.49 17.69
C GLY A 137 -2.47 5.79 17.81
N ALA A 138 -2.57 4.59 17.20
CA ALA A 138 -3.68 3.64 17.37
C ALA A 138 -5.12 4.22 17.26
N GLY A 139 -5.32 5.23 16.40
CA GLY A 139 -6.66 5.73 16.06
C GLY A 139 -7.32 4.93 14.92
N PRO A 140 -8.66 4.97 14.78
CA PRO A 140 -9.35 4.34 13.65
C PRO A 140 -8.82 4.91 12.32
N PRO A 141 -8.87 4.12 11.23
CA PRO A 141 -8.28 4.51 9.95
C PRO A 141 -8.88 5.83 9.46
N TYR A 142 -8.00 6.77 9.10
CA TYR A 142 -8.42 8.03 8.51
C TYR A 142 -9.04 7.77 7.14
N MET A 143 -10.17 8.42 6.88
CA MET A 143 -10.86 8.40 5.60
C MET A 143 -10.49 9.70 4.90
N ILE A 144 -9.82 9.61 3.75
CA ILE A 144 -9.45 10.79 2.96
C ILE A 144 -10.31 10.79 1.70
N GLY A 145 -11.01 11.90 1.48
CA GLY A 145 -11.78 12.23 0.29
C GLY A 145 -11.45 13.64 -0.18
#